data_AF-A0A952K022-F1
#
_entry.id   AF-A0A952K022-F1
#
_cell.length_a   1.000
_cell.length_b   1.000
_cell.length_c   1.000
_cell.angle_alpha   90.00
_cell.angle_beta   90.00
_cell.angle_gamma   90.00
#
_symmetry.space_group_name_H-M   'P 1'
#
loop_
_entity.id
_entity.type
_entity.pdbx_description
1 polymer ?
#
loop_
_entity_poly.entity_id
_entity_poly.type
_entity_poly.pdbx_seq_one_letter_code
_entity_poly.pdbx_strand_id
1 'polypeptide(L)' 'MDLSGAAVLVAGARVTGRAILSALTPLGVRATLTDDSPSALTTFAQNGVAVIDAANAAEKIT' A
#
# COMPACT_ATOMS: atom_id res chain seq x y z
N MET A 1 18.82 10.23 5.17
CA MET A 1 18.29 9.56 3.97
C MET A 1 16.90 10.12 3.76
N ASP A 2 16.65 10.72 2.60
CA ASP A 2 15.32 11.21 2.23
C ASP A 2 14.53 10.05 1.61
N LEU A 3 13.30 9.82 2.08
CA LEU A 3 12.41 8.77 1.57
C LEU A 3 11.32 9.34 0.65
N SER A 4 11.28 10.66 0.47
CA SER A 4 10.34 11.34 -0.40
C SER A 4 10.38 10.75 -1.82
N GLY A 5 9.22 10.36 -2.33
CA GLY A 5 9.07 9.75 -3.65
C GLY A 5 9.53 8.30 -3.76
N ALA A 6 10.06 7.66 -2.71
CA ALA A 6 10.40 6.24 -2.73
C ALA A 6 9.13 5.39 -2.97
N ALA A 7 9.24 4.35 -3.81
CA ALA A 7 8.14 3.43 -4.05
C ALA A 7 8.08 2.39 -2.93
N VAL A 8 6.92 2.21 -2.31
CA VAL A 8 6.73 1.22 -1.24
C VAL A 8 5.48 0.40 -1.52
N LEU A 9 5.61 -0.92 -1.55
CA LEU A 9 4.49 -1.84 -1.56
C LEU A 9 4.19 -2.28 -0.13
N VAL A 10 2.94 -2.09 0.31
CA VAL A 10 2.45 -2.57 1.61
C VAL A 10 1.52 -3.76 1.34
N ALA A 11 1.86 -4.92 1.89
CA ALA A 11 1.01 -6.11 1.84
C ALA A 11 0.17 -6.23 3.13
N GLY A 12 -1.14 -6.31 2.96
CA GLY A 12 -2.12 -6.46 4.03
C GLY A 12 -2.86 -5.15 4.37
N ALA A 13 -4.19 -5.14 4.27
CA ALA A 13 -5.07 -4.01 4.53
C ALA A 13 -5.66 -4.00 5.96
N ARG A 14 -5.20 -4.94 6.82
CA ARG A 14 -5.59 -5.05 8.23
C ARG A 14 -4.79 -4.08 9.10
N VAL A 15 -4.75 -4.31 10.41
CA VAL A 15 -4.15 -3.39 11.41
C VAL A 15 -2.72 -3.01 11.07
N THR A 16 -1.87 -3.98 10.72
CA THR A 16 -0.45 -3.74 10.44
C THR A 16 -0.23 -2.85 9.22
N GLY A 17 -0.83 -3.18 8.07
CA GLY A 17 -0.62 -2.34 6.88
C GLY A 17 -1.25 -0.96 6.99
N ARG A 18 -2.36 -0.81 7.75
CA ARG A 18 -2.89 0.52 8.10
C ARG A 18 -1.90 1.35 8.91
N ALA A 19 -1.27 0.74 9.92
CA ALA A 19 -0.26 1.41 10.72
C ALA A 19 0.95 1.81 9.86
N ILE A 20 1.40 0.92 8.96
CA ILE A 20 2.49 1.20 8.02
C ILE A 20 2.13 2.36 7.08
N LEU A 21 0.96 2.33 6.43
CA LEU A 21 0.52 3.42 5.55
C LEU A 21 0.47 4.76 6.28
N SER A 22 -0.03 4.77 7.52
CA SER A 22 -0.06 5.98 8.36
C SER A 22 1.34 6.49 8.69
N ALA A 23 2.28 5.59 9.00
CA ALA A 23 3.66 5.96 9.31
C ALA A 23 4.44 6.45 8.07
N LEU A 24 4.10 5.92 6.89
CA LEU A 24 4.72 6.25 5.61
C LEU A 24 4.25 7.59 5.04
N THR A 25 2.99 7.98 5.28
CA THR A 25 2.41 9.23 4.78
C THR A 25 3.26 10.48 5.05
N PRO A 26 3.69 10.78 6.30
CA PRO A 26 4.51 11.97 6.57
C PRO A 26 5.93 11.88 5.98
N LEU A 27 6.37 10.71 5.52
CA LEU A 27 7.69 10.50 4.92
C LEU A 27 7.69 10.77 3.40
N GLY A 28 6.55 11.12 2.82
CA GLY A 28 6.43 11.49 1.40
C GLY A 28 6.63 10.34 0.41
N VAL A 29 6.55 9.09 0.85
CA VAL A 29 6.70 7.93 -0.04
C VAL A 29 5.49 7.77 -0.97
N ARG A 30 5.70 7.09 -2.10
CA ARG A 30 4.64 6.62 -3.01
C ARG A 30 4.21 5.21 -2.59
N ALA A 31 3.36 5.13 -1.58
CA ALA A 31 2.84 3.86 -1.09
C ALA A 31 1.76 3.28 -2.02
N THR A 32 1.79 1.97 -2.23
CA THR A 32 0.74 1.18 -2.88
C THR A 32 0.37 0.01 -1.97
N LEU A 33 -0.93 -0.26 -1.80
CA LEU A 33 -1.45 -1.31 -0.95
C LEU A 33 -1.89 -2.53 -1.78
N THR A 34 -1.60 -3.72 -1.28
CA THR A 34 -2.19 -4.97 -1.77
C THR A 34 -2.75 -5.79 -0.60
N ASP A 35 -3.74 -6.64 -0.86
CA ASP A 35 -4.39 -7.53 0.09
C ASP A 35 -5.13 -8.64 -0.69
N ASP A 36 -5.43 -9.75 -0.02
CA ASP A 36 -6.19 -10.86 -0.61
C ASP A 36 -7.71 -10.60 -0.60
N SER A 37 -8.17 -9.57 0.11
CA SER A 37 -9.57 -9.14 0.16
C SER A 37 -9.89 -8.06 -0.89
N PRO A 38 -10.67 -8.37 -1.94
CA PRO A 38 -11.07 -7.38 -2.93
C PRO A 38 -11.92 -6.23 -2.34
N SER A 39 -12.71 -6.53 -1.31
CA SER A 39 -13.51 -5.51 -0.61
C SER A 39 -12.62 -4.53 0.16
N ALA A 40 -11.55 -5.01 0.81
CA ALA A 40 -10.60 -4.14 1.46
C ALA A 40 -9.89 -3.22 0.44
N LEU A 41 -9.42 -3.77 -0.68
CA LEU A 41 -8.81 -2.96 -1.75
C LEU A 41 -9.77 -1.90 -2.29
N THR A 42 -11.04 -2.26 -2.50
CA THR A 42 -12.07 -1.30 -2.95
C THR A 42 -12.24 -0.16 -1.95
N THR A 43 -12.34 -0.46 -0.65
CA THR A 43 -12.46 0.58 0.39
C THR A 43 -11.24 1.51 0.41
N PHE A 44 -10.03 0.98 0.30
CA PHE A 44 -8.82 1.81 0.28
C PHE A 44 -8.70 2.67 -0.99
N ALA A 45 -9.06 2.12 -2.15
CA ALA A 45 -9.10 2.86 -3.40
C ALA A 45 -10.10 4.03 -3.35
N GLN A 46 -11.28 3.81 -2.78
CA GLN A 46 -12.28 4.86 -2.56
C GLN A 46 -11.78 5.97 -1.63
N ASN A 47 -10.87 5.64 -0.71
CA ASN A 47 -10.21 6.58 0.19
C ASN A 47 -8.94 7.22 -0.42
N GLY A 48 -8.68 7.02 -1.72
CA GLY A 48 -7.57 7.63 -2.45
C GLY A 48 -6.22 6.95 -2.24
N VAL A 49 -6.17 5.77 -1.62
CA VAL A 49 -4.94 4.98 -1.51
C VAL A 49 -4.74 4.20 -2.81
N ALA A 50 -3.53 4.29 -3.38
CA ALA A 50 -3.18 3.46 -4.54
C ALA A 50 -3.21 1.98 -4.15
N VAL A 51 -3.93 1.16 -4.91
CA VAL A 51 -4.04 -0.28 -4.69
C VAL A 51 -3.65 -1.09 -5.91
N ILE A 52 -3.17 -2.31 -5.69
CA ILE A 52 -2.98 -3.33 -6.72
C ILE A 52 -3.44 -4.69 -6.19
N ASP A 53 -3.92 -5.56 -7.06
CA ASP A 53 -4.22 -6.94 -6.68
C ASP A 53 -2.95 -7.74 -6.35
N ALA A 54 -3.14 -8.87 -5.67
CA ALA A 54 -2.03 -9.68 -5.16
C ALA A 54 -1.17 -10.30 -6.28
N ALA A 55 -1.74 -10.60 -7.45
CA ALA A 55 -0.98 -11.17 -8.57
C ALA A 55 -0.01 -10.13 -9.14
N ASN A 56 -0.50 -8.92 -9.43
CA ASN A 56 0.30 -7.80 -9.88
C ASN A 56 1.30 -7.32 -8.80
N ALA A 57 0.99 -7.52 -7.52
CA ALA A 57 1.92 -7.23 -6.44
C ALA A 57 3.11 -8.20 -6.38
N ALA A 58 2.85 -9.49 -6.63
CA ALA A 58 3.89 -10.51 -6.65
C ALA A 58 4.95 -10.22 -7.73
N GLU A 59 4.53 -9.74 -8.91
CA GLU A 59 5.42 -9.34 -10.00
C GLU A 59 6.36 -8.16 -9.65
N LYS A 60 6.08 -7.41 -8.58
CA LYS A 60 6.86 -6.22 -8.16
C LYS A 60 7.89 -6.49 -7.07
N ILE A 61 7.91 -7.69 -6.49
CA ILE A 61 8.82 -8.06 -5.40
C ILE A 61 9.82 -9.17 -5.76
N THR A 62 9.69 -9.72 -6.97
CA THR A 62 10.66 -10.61 -7.62
C THR A 62 11.62 -9.82 -8.50
#